data_AF-A0A940DRT2-F1
#
_entry.id   AF-A0A940DRT2-F1
#
_cell.length_a   1.000
_cell.length_b   1.000
_cell.length_c   1.000
_cell.angle_alpha   90.00
_cell.angle_beta   90.00
_cell.angle_gamma   90.00
#
_symmetry.space_group_name_H-M   'P 1'
#
loop_
_entity.id
_entity.type
_entity.pdbx_description
1 polymer ?
#
loop_
_entity_poly.entity_id
_entity_poly.type
_entity_poly.pdbx_seq_one_letter_code
_entity_poly.pdbx_strand_id
1 'polypeptide(L)'
;MTRRLSATLLALSLICLQAIRAQTIDKTLASTLGPAELQDLYEICRHSTLTPEQQKDLSALLSEKNAMFMEFFRQNDGFLTLEQEKQLTGMKESAMRKVMSDEQLMQYFRYLATSDATRAGHEARDAVAAQMNLTYMERKYINNTFYVIEQESYALRMLYKGQTKRIREEIQKVYEREIGYLIQKSGIFVDRDMKATRKFILNDYAPLTPETAQEPAE
;
A
#
# COMPACT_ATOMS: atom_id res chain seq x y z
N MET A 1 30.47 -35.86 -9.66
CA MET A 1 29.72 -34.83 -10.41
C MET A 1 28.61 -34.31 -9.51
N THR A 2 28.91 -33.27 -8.72
CA THR A 2 28.39 -31.90 -8.92
C THR A 2 26.88 -31.84 -8.68
N ARG A 3 26.43 -31.72 -7.42
CA ARG A 3 26.21 -30.43 -6.72
C ARG A 3 25.78 -29.34 -7.70
N ARG A 4 24.48 -29.07 -7.76
CA ARG A 4 23.82 -27.80 -8.13
C ARG A 4 22.34 -28.13 -8.31
N LEU A 5 21.52 -27.90 -7.29
CA LEU A 5 20.06 -27.68 -7.37
C LEU A 5 19.50 -27.60 -5.94
N SER A 6 20.00 -26.68 -5.13
CA SER A 6 19.39 -26.36 -3.82
C SER A 6 19.84 -25.01 -3.25
N ALA A 7 20.37 -24.11 -4.09
CA ALA A 7 20.78 -22.77 -3.69
C ALA A 7 19.75 -21.68 -4.06
N THR A 8 18.78 -21.98 -4.93
CA THR A 8 17.75 -21.02 -5.36
C THR A 8 16.43 -21.13 -4.58
N LEU A 9 16.21 -22.22 -3.83
CA LEU A 9 15.06 -22.36 -2.92
C LEU A 9 15.33 -21.85 -1.50
N LEU A 10 16.58 -21.49 -1.19
CA LEU A 10 16.97 -20.93 0.13
C LEU A 10 16.98 -19.39 0.17
N ALA A 11 16.78 -18.72 -0.96
CA ALA A 11 16.73 -17.26 -1.02
C ALA A 11 15.32 -16.68 -0.75
N LEU A 12 14.29 -17.54 -0.61
CA LEU A 12 12.90 -17.12 -0.39
C LEU A 12 12.39 -17.36 1.04
N SER A 13 13.24 -17.85 1.95
CA SER A 13 12.89 -18.11 3.36
C SER A 13 13.74 -17.32 4.37
N LEU A 14 14.66 -16.47 3.90
CA LEU A 14 15.55 -15.67 4.75
C LEU A 14 15.14 -14.19 4.87
N ILE A 15 13.83 -13.91 4.87
CA ILE A 15 13.28 -12.59 5.27
C ILE A 15 12.49 -12.69 6.60
N CYS A 16 12.25 -13.91 7.12
CA CYS A 16 11.50 -14.11 8.37
C CYS A 16 12.35 -14.01 9.66
N LEU A 17 13.37 -13.16 9.69
CA LEU A 17 14.20 -12.91 10.88
C LEU A 17 14.46 -11.43 11.17
N GLN A 18 13.71 -10.53 10.51
CA GLN A 18 13.33 -9.32 11.22
C GLN A 18 12.11 -9.68 12.03
N ALA A 19 12.31 -9.83 13.34
CA ALA A 19 11.22 -9.86 14.30
C ALA A 19 10.18 -8.81 13.85
N ILE A 20 8.93 -9.24 13.77
CA ILE A 20 7.78 -8.37 13.63
C ILE A 20 7.86 -7.40 14.82
N ARG A 21 8.61 -6.31 14.66
CA ARG A 21 8.49 -5.15 15.53
C ARG A 21 7.09 -4.70 15.21
N ALA A 22 6.14 -5.12 16.05
CA ALA A 22 4.84 -4.52 16.10
C ALA A 22 5.06 -3.01 16.01
N GLN A 23 4.29 -2.37 15.16
CA GLN A 23 4.37 -0.96 14.83
C GLN A 23 4.25 -0.13 16.12
N THR A 24 5.39 0.17 16.76
CA THR A 24 5.48 0.59 18.17
C THR A 24 6.48 1.73 18.32
N ILE A 25 6.17 2.64 19.23
CA ILE A 25 7.08 3.72 19.62
C ILE A 25 8.04 3.23 20.69
N ASP A 26 9.30 3.65 20.60
CA ASP A 26 10.29 3.45 21.66
C ASP A 26 9.80 4.07 22.97
N LYS A 27 9.73 3.28 24.04
CA LYS A 27 9.17 3.72 25.33
C LYS A 27 10.00 4.81 26.00
N THR A 28 11.32 4.80 25.81
CA THR A 28 12.19 5.81 26.40
C THR A 28 11.98 7.15 25.72
N LEU A 29 11.90 7.15 24.39
CA LEU A 29 11.52 8.32 23.62
C LEU A 29 10.11 8.80 23.98
N ALA A 30 9.11 7.92 24.01
CA ALA A 30 7.74 8.29 24.30
C ALA A 30 7.57 9.03 25.65
N SER A 31 8.41 8.72 26.65
CA SER A 31 8.37 9.38 27.95
C SER A 31 8.91 10.82 27.95
N THR A 32 9.60 11.24 26.89
CA THR A 32 10.18 12.58 26.77
C THR A 32 9.41 13.50 25.83
N LEU A 33 8.51 12.97 25.00
CA LEU A 33 7.76 13.74 24.01
C LEU A 33 6.50 14.39 24.62
N GLY A 34 6.13 15.56 24.09
CA GLY A 34 4.84 16.16 24.39
C GLY A 34 3.67 15.37 23.76
N PRO A 35 2.41 15.52 24.25
CA PRO A 35 1.27 14.75 23.75
C PRO A 35 1.02 14.87 22.24
N ALA A 36 1.12 16.09 21.69
CA ALA A 36 0.90 16.34 20.26
C ALA A 36 1.98 15.69 19.38
N GLU A 37 3.24 15.77 19.81
CA GLU A 37 4.36 15.14 19.11
C GLU A 37 4.26 13.62 19.16
N LEU A 38 3.90 13.06 20.32
CA LEU A 38 3.69 11.62 20.50
C LEU A 38 2.56 11.11 19.60
N GLN A 39 1.46 11.88 19.48
CA GLN A 39 0.34 11.53 18.61
C GLN A 39 0.75 11.53 17.13
N ASP A 40 1.44 12.57 16.68
CA ASP A 40 1.94 12.66 15.30
C ASP A 40 2.92 11.52 14.98
N LEU A 41 3.85 11.24 15.90
CA LEU A 41 4.81 10.15 15.74
C LEU A 41 4.10 8.78 15.73
N TYR A 42 3.11 8.58 16.59
CA TYR A 42 2.36 7.33 16.67
C TYR A 42 1.60 7.04 15.39
N GLU A 43 0.99 8.05 14.77
CA GLU A 43 0.26 7.89 13.51
C GLU A 43 1.15 7.35 12.37
N ILE A 44 2.45 7.65 12.41
CA ILE A 44 3.43 7.18 11.42
C ILE A 44 4.06 5.84 11.83
N CYS A 45 4.35 5.67 13.13
CA CYS A 45 4.97 4.47 13.68
C CYS A 45 4.03 3.26 13.75
N ARG A 46 2.73 3.46 14.02
CA ARG A 46 1.69 2.54 13.58
C ARG A 46 1.73 2.59 12.05
N HIS A 47 1.57 1.58 11.22
CA HIS A 47 1.74 1.61 9.74
C HIS A 47 3.16 1.55 9.16
N SER A 48 4.20 2.09 9.81
CA SER A 48 5.58 1.92 9.31
C SER A 48 6.56 1.62 10.44
N THR A 49 7.40 0.60 10.23
CA THR A 49 8.39 0.21 11.23
C THR A 49 9.61 1.12 11.14
N LEU A 50 9.78 1.99 12.13
CA LEU A 50 10.91 2.92 12.25
C LEU A 50 11.91 2.43 13.31
N THR A 51 13.22 2.60 13.06
CA THR A 51 14.25 2.38 14.10
C THR A 51 14.16 3.44 15.20
N PRO A 52 14.68 3.19 16.41
CA PRO A 52 14.68 4.20 17.48
C PRO A 52 15.32 5.54 17.06
N GLU A 53 16.39 5.48 16.26
CA GLU A 53 17.06 6.66 15.70
C GLU A 53 16.14 7.41 14.74
N GLN A 54 15.50 6.70 13.81
CA GLN A 54 14.51 7.30 12.91
C GLN A 54 13.34 7.92 13.68
N GLN A 55 12.85 7.27 14.74
CA GLN A 55 11.77 7.81 15.56
C GLN A 55 12.17 9.11 16.24
N LYS A 56 13.41 9.20 16.75
CA LYS A 56 13.96 10.40 17.37
C LYS A 56 14.15 11.53 16.35
N ASP A 57 14.72 11.23 15.19
CA ASP A 57 14.94 12.22 14.14
C ASP A 57 13.61 12.76 13.59
N LEU A 58 12.62 11.87 13.41
CA LEU A 58 11.29 12.24 12.97
C LEU A 58 10.56 13.08 14.02
N SER A 59 10.65 12.73 15.31
CA SER A 59 10.00 13.50 16.37
C SER A 59 10.55 14.93 16.43
N ALA A 60 11.86 15.11 16.31
CA ALA A 60 12.49 16.44 16.26
C ALA A 60 11.93 17.31 15.12
N LEU A 61 11.75 16.74 13.92
CA LEU A 61 11.17 17.46 12.78
C LEU A 61 9.67 17.74 12.96
N LEU A 62 8.93 16.83 13.62
CA LEU A 62 7.53 17.04 13.97
C LEU A 62 7.37 18.12 15.05
N SER A 63 8.33 18.25 15.96
CA SER A 63 8.40 19.34 16.94
C SER A 63 8.53 20.70 16.26
N GLU A 64 9.33 20.82 15.19
CA GLU A 64 9.40 22.06 14.39
C GLU A 64 8.05 22.38 13.72
N LYS A 65 7.36 21.38 13.15
CA LYS A 65 6.00 21.55 12.63
C LYS A 65 5.04 22.03 13.72
N ASN A 66 5.11 21.45 14.91
CA ASN A 66 4.22 21.80 16.02
C ASN A 66 4.48 23.21 16.56
N ALA A 67 5.74 23.65 16.59
CA ALA A 67 6.08 25.03 16.89
C ALA A 67 5.50 25.99 15.85
N MET A 68 5.61 25.65 14.55
CA MET A 68 5.01 26.44 13.46
C MET A 68 3.48 26.49 13.55
N PHE A 69 2.84 25.38 13.88
CA PHE A 69 1.39 25.33 14.12
C PHE A 69 0.99 26.32 15.22
N MET A 70 1.70 26.33 16.35
CA MET A 70 1.42 27.25 17.45
C MET A 70 1.62 28.70 17.05
N GLU A 71 2.62 28.99 16.21
CA GLU A 71 2.86 30.34 15.71
C GLU A 71 1.73 30.82 14.80
N PHE A 72 1.32 30.00 13.82
CA PHE A 72 0.17 30.33 12.96
C PHE A 72 -1.11 30.52 13.74
N PHE A 73 -1.34 29.67 14.74
CA PHE A 73 -2.52 29.76 15.60
C PHE A 73 -2.54 31.08 16.39
N ARG A 74 -1.38 31.56 16.89
CA ARG A 74 -1.27 32.84 17.58
C ARG A 74 -1.43 34.05 16.65
N GLN A 75 -0.86 33.98 15.45
CA GLN A 75 -0.89 35.10 14.49
C GLN A 75 -2.30 35.35 13.94
N ASN A 76 -3.14 34.32 13.89
CA ASN A 76 -4.46 34.35 13.29
C ASN A 76 -5.59 34.21 14.32
N ASP A 77 -5.41 34.63 15.58
CA ASP A 77 -6.48 34.57 16.60
C ASP A 77 -7.18 33.19 16.73
N GLY A 78 -6.42 32.11 16.53
CA GLY A 78 -6.89 30.73 16.68
C GLY A 78 -7.51 30.06 15.46
N PHE A 79 -7.30 30.58 14.24
CA PHE A 79 -7.63 29.84 13.01
C PHE A 79 -6.41 29.57 12.13
N LEU A 80 -6.46 28.50 11.34
CA LEU A 80 -5.49 28.26 10.28
C LEU A 80 -6.11 28.63 8.94
N THR A 81 -5.34 29.30 8.09
CA THR A 81 -5.69 29.46 6.68
C THR A 81 -5.39 28.17 5.92
N LEU A 82 -6.05 27.98 4.78
CA LEU A 82 -5.79 26.84 3.88
C LEU A 82 -4.32 26.75 3.45
N GLU A 83 -3.64 27.89 3.30
CA GLU A 83 -2.21 27.92 2.93
C GLU A 83 -1.32 27.40 4.06
N GLN A 84 -1.59 27.80 5.30
CA GLN A 84 -0.86 27.34 6.47
C GLN A 84 -1.10 25.86 6.76
N GLU A 85 -2.34 25.37 6.59
CA GLU A 85 -2.64 23.93 6.68
C GLU A 85 -1.85 23.13 5.64
N LYS A 86 -1.78 23.62 4.40
CA LYS A 86 -0.96 23.02 3.34
C LYS A 86 0.52 23.05 3.70
N GLN A 87 1.02 24.14 4.29
CA GLN A 87 2.41 24.24 4.72
C GLN A 87 2.73 23.24 5.83
N LEU A 88 1.90 23.13 6.86
CA LEU A 88 2.08 22.16 7.95
C LEU A 88 2.01 20.71 7.46
N THR A 89 1.09 20.43 6.53
CA THR A 89 1.00 19.12 5.87
C THR A 89 2.27 18.83 5.06
N GLY A 90 2.77 19.84 4.34
CA GLY A 90 4.04 19.76 3.61
C GLY A 90 5.23 19.49 4.53
N MET A 91 5.29 20.13 5.71
CA MET A 91 6.33 19.89 6.71
C MET A 91 6.32 18.45 7.21
N LYS A 92 5.14 17.88 7.51
CA LYS A 92 5.01 16.45 7.89
C LYS A 92 5.49 15.54 6.77
N GLU A 93 5.06 15.79 5.52
CA GLU A 93 5.48 15.02 4.35
C GLU A 93 7.00 15.08 4.14
N SER A 94 7.59 16.28 4.22
CA SER A 94 9.04 16.49 4.11
C SER A 94 9.81 15.83 5.24
N ALA A 95 9.32 15.87 6.48
CA ALA A 95 9.93 15.20 7.62
C ALA A 95 10.00 13.69 7.40
N MET A 96 8.87 13.08 7.00
CA MET A 96 8.83 11.65 6.66
C MET A 96 9.83 11.31 5.54
N ARG A 97 9.85 12.07 4.45
CA ARG A 97 10.77 11.83 3.32
C ARG A 97 12.25 11.97 3.68
N LYS A 98 12.58 12.79 4.69
CA LYS A 98 13.96 12.97 5.14
C LYS A 98 14.47 11.79 5.96
N VAL A 99 13.58 11.11 6.68
CA VAL A 99 13.94 10.07 7.67
C VAL A 99 13.64 8.65 7.17
N MET A 100 12.55 8.48 6.43
CA MET A 100 12.03 7.18 6.01
C MET A 100 12.57 6.76 4.66
N SER A 101 12.76 5.46 4.48
CA SER A 101 13.03 4.87 3.17
C SER A 101 11.79 4.89 2.27
N ASP A 102 11.98 4.75 0.96
CA ASP A 102 10.88 4.61 0.00
C ASP A 102 9.94 3.45 0.36
N GLU A 103 10.48 2.35 0.89
CA GLU A 103 9.66 1.21 1.33
C GLU A 103 8.79 1.56 2.54
N GLN A 104 9.35 2.24 3.55
CA GLN A 104 8.61 2.70 4.72
C GLN A 104 7.52 3.71 4.32
N LEU A 105 7.84 4.64 3.42
CA LEU A 105 6.87 5.60 2.87
C LEU A 105 5.75 4.89 2.10
N MET A 106 6.08 3.88 1.29
CA MET A 106 5.08 3.08 0.59
C MET A 106 4.15 2.36 1.55
N GLN A 107 4.66 1.79 2.66
CA GLN A 107 3.82 1.16 3.68
C GLN A 107 2.86 2.17 4.31
N TYR A 108 3.35 3.36 4.69
CA TYR A 108 2.53 4.43 5.25
C TYR A 108 1.44 4.90 4.25
N PHE A 109 1.79 5.17 2.99
CA PHE A 109 0.82 5.64 2.01
C PHE A 109 -0.20 4.57 1.61
N ARG A 110 0.20 3.29 1.56
CA ARG A 110 -0.75 2.17 1.36
C ARG A 110 -1.79 2.15 2.47
N TYR A 111 -1.40 2.43 3.71
CA TYR A 111 -2.37 2.51 4.80
C TYR A 111 -3.38 3.64 4.59
N LEU A 112 -2.94 4.84 4.22
CA LEU A 112 -3.85 5.96 3.96
C LEU A 112 -4.91 5.64 2.91
N ALA A 113 -4.58 4.80 1.93
CA ALA A 113 -5.48 4.37 0.87
C ALA A 113 -6.48 3.27 1.28
N THR A 114 -6.40 2.70 2.49
CA THR A 114 -7.14 1.46 2.86
C THR A 114 -8.66 1.59 2.64
N SER A 115 -9.25 2.74 2.98
CA SER A 115 -10.69 2.97 2.82
C SER A 115 -11.10 3.00 1.35
N ASP A 116 -10.39 3.78 0.53
CA ASP A 116 -10.67 3.88 -0.90
C ASP A 116 -10.37 2.57 -1.64
N ALA A 117 -9.30 1.87 -1.26
CA ALA A 117 -8.98 0.55 -1.80
C ALA A 117 -10.06 -0.48 -1.47
N THR A 118 -10.60 -0.47 -0.25
CA THR A 118 -11.73 -1.34 0.15
C THR A 118 -12.95 -1.08 -0.70
N ARG A 119 -13.27 0.20 -0.91
CA ARG A 119 -14.39 0.62 -1.75
C ARG A 119 -14.18 0.19 -3.21
N ALA A 120 -12.99 0.45 -3.78
CA ALA A 120 -12.66 0.08 -5.15
C ALA A 120 -12.76 -1.45 -5.38
N GLY A 121 -12.28 -2.26 -4.43
CA GLY A 121 -12.43 -3.71 -4.49
C GLY A 121 -13.89 -4.16 -4.49
N HIS A 122 -14.73 -3.57 -3.64
CA HIS A 122 -16.17 -3.87 -3.60
C HIS A 122 -16.88 -3.45 -4.89
N GLU A 123 -16.63 -2.23 -5.37
CA GLU A 123 -17.20 -1.70 -6.61
C GLU A 123 -16.85 -2.60 -7.81
N ALA A 124 -15.58 -3.01 -7.93
CA ALA A 124 -15.15 -3.90 -9.01
C ALA A 124 -15.79 -5.29 -8.90
N ARG A 125 -15.85 -5.88 -7.70
CA ARG A 125 -16.52 -7.16 -7.47
C ARG A 125 -17.99 -7.11 -7.91
N ASP A 126 -18.69 -6.05 -7.53
CA ASP A 126 -20.12 -5.91 -7.81
C ASP A 126 -20.36 -5.65 -9.31
N ALA A 127 -19.52 -4.84 -9.94
CA ALA A 127 -19.55 -4.59 -11.38
C ALA A 127 -19.32 -5.87 -12.20
N VAL A 128 -18.37 -6.72 -11.81
CA VAL A 128 -18.10 -7.99 -12.50
C VAL A 128 -19.19 -9.03 -12.21
N ALA A 129 -19.71 -9.06 -10.98
CA ALA A 129 -20.82 -9.96 -10.61
C ALA A 129 -22.12 -9.66 -11.38
N ALA A 130 -22.32 -8.42 -11.83
CA ALA A 130 -23.45 -8.05 -12.68
C ALA A 130 -23.30 -8.56 -14.12
N GLN A 131 -22.08 -8.88 -14.57
CA GLN A 131 -21.78 -9.30 -15.93
C GLN A 131 -21.75 -10.83 -16.09
N MET A 132 -21.43 -11.57 -15.04
CA MET A 132 -21.33 -13.03 -15.08
C MET A 132 -21.58 -13.68 -13.72
N ASN A 133 -21.96 -14.96 -13.75
CA ASN A 133 -22.11 -15.73 -12.51
C ASN A 133 -20.73 -16.03 -11.91
N LEU A 134 -20.50 -15.56 -10.68
CA LEU A 134 -19.24 -15.72 -9.96
C LEU A 134 -19.42 -16.60 -8.73
N THR A 135 -18.50 -17.54 -8.56
CA THR A 135 -18.29 -18.26 -7.30
C THR A 135 -17.83 -17.31 -6.19
N TYR A 136 -17.92 -17.77 -4.94
CA TYR A 136 -17.42 -17.03 -3.79
C TYR A 136 -15.92 -16.70 -3.91
N MET A 137 -15.11 -17.64 -4.40
CA MET A 137 -13.67 -17.43 -4.53
C MET A 137 -13.31 -16.43 -5.62
N GLU A 138 -13.99 -16.49 -6.77
CA GLU A 138 -13.80 -15.50 -7.84
C GLU A 138 -14.14 -14.08 -7.36
N ARG A 139 -15.24 -13.92 -6.60
CA ARG A 139 -15.60 -12.63 -5.97
C ARG A 139 -14.50 -12.12 -5.04
N LYS A 140 -13.91 -13.02 -4.25
CA LYS A 140 -12.80 -12.67 -3.33
C LYS A 140 -11.55 -12.27 -4.11
N TYR A 141 -11.20 -12.97 -5.17
CA TYR A 141 -10.03 -12.63 -5.99
C TYR A 141 -10.20 -11.28 -6.69
N ILE A 142 -11.37 -11.02 -7.31
CA ILE A 142 -11.65 -9.72 -7.94
C ILE A 142 -11.54 -8.59 -6.90
N ASN A 143 -12.20 -8.74 -5.74
CA ASN A 143 -12.14 -7.75 -4.67
C ASN A 143 -10.69 -7.45 -4.26
N ASN A 144 -9.90 -8.49 -4.00
CA ASN A 144 -8.51 -8.33 -3.57
C ASN A 144 -7.62 -7.70 -4.65
N THR A 145 -7.79 -8.11 -5.91
CA THR A 145 -7.04 -7.55 -7.05
C THR A 145 -7.25 -6.04 -7.16
N PHE A 146 -8.50 -5.58 -7.17
CA PHE A 146 -8.79 -4.16 -7.31
C PHE A 146 -8.49 -3.35 -6.04
N TYR A 147 -8.60 -3.98 -4.86
CA TYR A 147 -8.07 -3.42 -3.62
C TYR A 147 -6.57 -3.12 -3.73
N VAL A 148 -5.76 -4.10 -4.16
CA VAL A 148 -4.30 -3.93 -4.26
C VAL A 148 -3.93 -2.91 -5.34
N ILE A 149 -4.60 -2.95 -6.50
CA ILE A 149 -4.37 -1.98 -7.57
C ILE A 149 -4.58 -0.55 -7.06
N GLU A 150 -5.69 -0.25 -6.40
CA GLU A 150 -5.95 1.11 -5.90
C GLU A 150 -4.98 1.49 -4.79
N GLN A 151 -4.75 0.59 -3.83
CA GLN A 151 -3.88 0.84 -2.68
C GLN A 151 -2.44 1.17 -3.11
N GLU A 152 -1.86 0.37 -4.01
CA GLU A 152 -0.51 0.60 -4.50
C GLU A 152 -0.44 1.80 -5.46
N SER A 153 -1.47 2.01 -6.28
CA SER A 153 -1.51 3.16 -7.18
C SER A 153 -1.52 4.47 -6.42
N TYR A 154 -2.31 4.56 -5.33
CA TYR A 154 -2.27 5.71 -4.44
C TYR A 154 -0.88 5.91 -3.83
N ALA A 155 -0.30 4.85 -3.28
CA ALA A 155 1.02 4.93 -2.65
C ALA A 155 2.11 5.39 -3.64
N LEU A 156 2.08 4.92 -4.89
CA LEU A 156 3.00 5.33 -5.95
C LEU A 156 2.80 6.80 -6.36
N ARG A 157 1.54 7.27 -6.45
CA ARG A 157 1.24 8.70 -6.72
C ARG A 157 1.82 9.60 -5.63
N MET A 158 1.74 9.17 -4.38
CA MET A 158 2.32 9.88 -3.25
C MET A 158 3.84 9.80 -3.28
N LEU A 159 4.43 8.61 -3.41
CA LEU A 159 5.88 8.42 -3.38
C LEU A 159 6.59 9.25 -4.46
N TYR A 160 6.10 9.19 -5.70
CA TYR A 160 6.72 9.82 -6.87
C TYR A 160 6.05 11.13 -7.29
N LYS A 161 5.44 11.85 -6.35
CA LYS A 161 4.78 13.14 -6.58
C LYS A 161 5.63 14.06 -7.47
N GLY A 162 5.03 14.55 -8.56
CA GLY A 162 5.70 15.37 -9.57
C GLY A 162 6.39 14.60 -10.72
N GLN A 163 6.53 13.27 -10.62
CA GLN A 163 7.16 12.42 -11.65
C GLN A 163 6.09 11.65 -12.46
N THR A 164 5.25 12.36 -13.21
CA THR A 164 4.07 11.80 -13.91
C THR A 164 4.39 10.59 -14.79
N LYS A 165 5.52 10.60 -15.51
CA LYS A 165 5.95 9.48 -16.36
C LYS A 165 6.21 8.22 -15.52
N ARG A 166 7.00 8.35 -14.44
CA ARG A 166 7.33 7.25 -13.52
C ARG A 166 6.08 6.71 -12.83
N ILE A 167 5.19 7.59 -12.36
CA ILE A 167 3.91 7.18 -11.75
C ILE A 167 3.12 6.29 -12.72
N ARG A 168 2.98 6.71 -13.98
CA ARG A 168 2.22 5.95 -14.99
C ARG A 168 2.85 4.58 -15.25
N GLU A 169 4.17 4.53 -15.41
CA GLU A 169 4.90 3.28 -15.67
C GLU A 169 4.77 2.30 -14.50
N GLU A 170 4.91 2.76 -13.26
CA GLU A 170 4.82 1.90 -12.08
C GLU A 170 3.38 1.42 -11.83
N ILE A 171 2.37 2.28 -12.01
CA ILE A 171 0.96 1.88 -11.91
C ILE A 171 0.59 0.86 -13.00
N GLN A 172 1.13 1.01 -14.21
CA GLN A 172 0.93 0.04 -15.28
C GLN A 172 1.44 -1.35 -14.87
N LYS A 173 2.64 -1.42 -14.28
CA LYS A 173 3.23 -2.68 -13.79
C LYS A 173 2.38 -3.33 -12.71
N VAL A 174 1.85 -2.52 -11.76
CA VAL A 174 0.93 -3.02 -10.73
C VAL A 174 -0.32 -3.62 -11.37
N TYR A 175 -0.94 -2.90 -12.30
CA TYR A 175 -2.13 -3.37 -13.00
C TYR A 175 -1.88 -4.70 -13.73
N GLU A 176 -0.81 -4.78 -14.51
CA GLU A 176 -0.44 -6.01 -15.24
C GLU A 176 -0.19 -7.19 -14.31
N ARG A 177 0.54 -6.96 -13.21
CA ARG A 177 0.82 -7.98 -12.18
C ARG A 177 -0.46 -8.51 -11.55
N GLU A 178 -1.34 -7.62 -11.09
CA GLU A 178 -2.54 -7.99 -10.34
C GLU A 178 -3.63 -8.59 -11.24
N ILE A 179 -3.78 -8.11 -12.48
CA ILE A 179 -4.68 -8.74 -13.46
C ILE A 179 -4.14 -10.10 -13.92
N GLY A 180 -2.82 -10.23 -14.11
CA GLY A 180 -2.19 -11.53 -14.39
C GLY A 180 -2.46 -12.54 -13.27
N TYR A 181 -2.35 -12.11 -12.00
CA TYR A 181 -2.70 -12.92 -10.84
C TYR A 181 -4.19 -13.31 -10.85
N LEU A 182 -5.09 -12.36 -11.13
CA LEU A 182 -6.52 -12.63 -11.21
C LEU A 182 -6.84 -13.69 -12.27
N ILE A 183 -6.30 -13.54 -13.48
CA ILE A 183 -6.47 -14.53 -14.55
C ILE A 183 -5.98 -15.90 -14.07
N GLN A 184 -4.78 -15.98 -13.48
CA GLN A 184 -4.23 -17.25 -13.01
C GLN A 184 -5.10 -17.93 -11.94
N LYS A 185 -5.71 -17.14 -11.04
CA LYS A 185 -6.48 -17.66 -9.89
C LYS A 185 -7.95 -17.87 -10.14
N SER A 186 -8.51 -17.25 -11.18
CA SER A 186 -9.96 -17.28 -11.45
C SER A 186 -10.32 -17.62 -12.89
N GLY A 187 -9.37 -17.53 -13.83
CA GLY A 187 -9.66 -17.56 -15.25
C GLY A 187 -10.39 -16.32 -15.77
N ILE A 188 -10.55 -15.27 -14.95
CA ILE A 188 -11.26 -14.05 -15.32
C ILE A 188 -10.26 -12.95 -15.66
N PHE A 189 -10.46 -12.32 -16.81
CA PHE A 189 -9.80 -11.06 -17.16
C PHE A 189 -10.79 -9.91 -16.94
N VAL A 190 -10.31 -8.81 -16.38
CA VAL A 190 -11.06 -7.55 -16.25
C VAL A 190 -10.24 -6.43 -16.87
N ASP A 191 -10.81 -5.70 -17.82
CA ASP A 191 -10.17 -4.55 -18.43
C ASP A 191 -10.34 -3.27 -17.61
N ARG A 192 -9.79 -2.16 -18.11
CA ARG A 192 -9.83 -0.86 -17.43
C ARG A 192 -11.22 -0.23 -17.40
N ASP A 193 -12.11 -0.64 -18.30
CA ASP A 193 -13.50 -0.20 -18.36
C ASP A 193 -14.42 -1.13 -17.54
N MET A 194 -13.82 -1.97 -16.67
CA MET A 194 -14.50 -2.98 -15.85
C MET A 194 -15.24 -4.04 -16.66
N LYS A 195 -14.94 -4.24 -17.94
CA LYS A 195 -15.52 -5.34 -18.71
C LYS A 195 -14.79 -6.63 -18.36
N ALA A 196 -15.58 -7.64 -18.01
CA ALA A 196 -15.06 -8.93 -17.61
C ALA A 196 -15.23 -9.98 -18.71
N THR A 197 -14.22 -10.82 -18.91
CA THR A 197 -14.26 -11.93 -19.85
C THR A 197 -13.68 -13.18 -19.20
N ARG A 198 -14.38 -14.30 -19.35
CA ARG A 198 -13.89 -15.60 -18.91
C ARG A 198 -12.92 -16.15 -19.94
N LYS A 199 -11.67 -16.36 -19.54
CA LYS A 199 -10.59 -16.92 -20.37
C LYS A 199 -10.55 -18.44 -20.28
N PHE A 200 -10.81 -19.00 -19.10
CA PHE A 200 -10.94 -20.43 -18.87
C PHE A 200 -11.76 -20.68 -17.60
N ILE A 201 -12.23 -21.91 -17.41
CA ILE A 201 -12.89 -22.35 -16.18
C ILE A 201 -11.89 -23.18 -15.38
N LEU A 202 -11.66 -22.81 -14.13
CA LEU A 202 -10.90 -23.65 -13.21
C LEU A 202 -11.82 -24.75 -12.68
N ASN A 203 -11.60 -25.99 -13.14
CA ASN A 203 -12.24 -27.16 -12.55
C ASN A 203 -11.53 -27.50 -11.23
N ASP A 204 -12.32 -27.73 -10.18
CA ASP A 204 -11.88 -27.84 -8.78
C ASP A 204 -10.61 -28.68 -8.57
N TYR A 205 -9.63 -28.11 -7.85
CA TYR A 205 -8.48 -28.79 -7.23
C TYR A 205 -7.60 -29.68 -8.12
N ALA A 206 -7.34 -29.33 -9.39
CA ALA A 206 -6.19 -29.90 -10.08
C ALA A 206 -4.91 -29.10 -9.75
N PRO A 207 -3.82 -29.70 -9.21
CA PRO A 207 -2.54 -29.01 -9.16
C PRO A 207 -2.17 -28.57 -10.58
N LEU A 208 -1.60 -27.36 -10.70
CA LEU A 208 -1.18 -26.76 -11.97
C LEU A 208 -0.17 -27.67 -12.70
N THR A 209 -0.68 -28.61 -13.50
CA THR A 209 0.06 -29.19 -14.62
C THR A 209 -0.47 -28.57 -15.91
N PRO A 210 0.37 -28.42 -16.96
CA PRO A 210 0.03 -27.66 -18.17
C PRO A 210 -1.13 -28.22 -19.02
N GLU A 211 -1.78 -29.30 -18.61
CA GLU A 211 -2.63 -30.13 -19.49
C GLU A 211 -4.15 -29.97 -19.30
N THR A 212 -4.65 -29.13 -18.38
CA THR A 212 -6.10 -29.10 -18.07
C THR A 212 -6.84 -27.80 -18.39
N ALA A 213 -6.22 -26.84 -19.09
CA ALA A 213 -6.96 -25.69 -19.60
C ALA A 213 -7.78 -26.11 -20.85
N GLN A 214 -9.06 -26.40 -20.66
CA GLN A 214 -10.02 -26.48 -21.77
C GLN A 214 -10.58 -25.08 -22.06
N GLU A 215 -10.52 -24.68 -23.33
CA GLU A 215 -11.17 -23.45 -23.81
C GLU A 215 -12.70 -23.60 -23.75
N PRO A 216 -13.44 -22.51 -23.45
CA PRO A 216 -14.90 -22.54 -23.45
C PRO A 216 -15.43 -22.75 -24.88
N ALA A 217 -16.42 -23.64 -25.01
CA ALA A 217 -17.12 -23.86 -26.28
C ALA A 217 -17.94 -22.62 -26.67
N GLU A 218 -17.87 -22.26 -27.97
CA GLU A 218 -18.56 -21.15 -28.63
C GLU A 218 -20.10 -21.22 -28.51
#